data_AF-A0AAV0R144-F1
#
_entry.id   AF-A0AAV0R144-F1
#
_cell.length_a   1.000
_cell.length_b   1.000
_cell.length_c   1.000
_cell.angle_alpha   90.00
_cell.angle_beta   90.00
_cell.angle_gamma   90.00
#
_symmetry.space_group_name_H-M   'P 1'
#
loop_
_entity.id
_entity.type
_entity.pdbx_description
1 polymer ?
#
loop_
_entity_poly.entity_id
_entity_poly.type
_entity_poly.pdbx_seq_one_letter_code
_entity_poly.pdbx_strand_id
1 'polypeptide(L)'
;MQMEASSVDSQADSSLLKEFYIPTYVLVPESEAVNVPDVPQCPVLVFINSKSGGQLGGDLLVTYRSVLNDSQVFDLGVETPDKVLRRIYMNIERLKSGGDEFAAKIQEKLKIIVAGGDGTAGWLLGVVCDLKFPHPPPIATVPLGTGNNLPFAFGWGKKNPGTDRQSVISFLKEVMKAKEMKIDNWHILMRMKTPKDGSCDPIAPLELPHSLHAVHRVSSSDEFNMEGYTTFRGGFWNYFSLGMDAQVSYAFHSERKLHPEKFKNQLSNQVSSCYLNDCFSSILCFGGYLSTQSE
;
A
#
# COMPACT_ATOMS: atom_id res chain seq x y z
N MET A 1 -8.20 21.35 36.68
CA MET A 1 -7.16 21.55 35.66
C MET A 1 -6.76 20.29 34.88
N GLN A 2 -6.32 19.17 35.49
CA GLN A 2 -5.94 17.96 34.72
C GLN A 2 -7.13 17.17 34.14
N MET A 3 -8.29 17.17 34.83
CA MET A 3 -9.51 16.51 34.33
C MET A 3 -10.19 17.28 33.18
N GLU A 4 -10.20 18.62 33.23
CA GLU A 4 -10.83 19.47 32.20
C GLU A 4 -10.05 19.43 30.87
N ALA A 5 -8.72 19.36 30.92
CA ALA A 5 -7.89 19.21 29.71
C ALA A 5 -8.19 17.88 28.97
N SER A 6 -8.41 16.79 29.71
CA SER A 6 -8.72 15.48 29.11
C SER A 6 -10.12 15.40 28.47
N SER A 7 -11.11 16.13 29.01
CA SER A 7 -12.46 16.19 28.45
C SER A 7 -12.54 17.06 27.19
N VAL A 8 -11.69 18.09 27.08
CA VAL A 8 -11.64 18.97 25.91
C VAL A 8 -10.93 18.28 24.74
N ASP A 9 -9.81 17.60 24.99
CA ASP A 9 -9.11 16.83 23.96
C ASP A 9 -9.97 15.67 23.40
N SER A 10 -10.74 14.99 24.26
CA SER A 10 -11.63 13.91 23.83
C SER A 10 -12.84 14.40 23.00
N GLN A 11 -13.39 15.58 23.31
CA GLN A 11 -14.43 16.19 22.48
C GLN A 11 -13.89 16.71 21.14
N ALA A 12 -12.70 17.32 21.13
CA ALA A 12 -12.04 17.78 19.91
C ALA A 12 -11.68 16.61 18.98
N ASP A 13 -11.16 15.52 19.54
CA ASP A 13 -10.90 14.28 18.80
C ASP A 13 -12.18 13.66 18.25
N SER A 14 -13.26 13.61 19.04
CA SER A 14 -14.55 13.08 18.59
C SER A 14 -15.12 13.89 17.41
N SER A 15 -15.04 15.22 17.48
CA SER A 15 -15.44 16.10 16.38
C SER A 15 -14.62 15.83 15.12
N LEU A 16 -13.31 15.70 15.27
CA LEU A 16 -12.41 15.42 14.16
C LEU A 16 -12.66 14.04 13.51
N LEU A 17 -12.88 13.00 14.31
CA LEU A 17 -13.07 11.64 13.78
C LEU A 17 -14.31 11.53 12.87
N LYS A 18 -15.31 12.40 13.06
CA LYS A 18 -16.47 12.48 12.17
C LYS A 18 -16.09 12.86 10.74
N GLU A 19 -15.01 13.62 10.55
CA GLU A 19 -14.51 14.04 9.23
C GLU A 19 -13.90 12.90 8.42
N PHE A 20 -13.71 11.72 9.04
CA PHE A 20 -13.16 10.53 8.43
C PHE A 20 -14.17 9.39 8.29
N TYR A 21 -15.32 9.51 8.96
CA TYR A 21 -16.27 8.43 9.16
C TYR A 21 -17.08 8.14 7.89
N ILE A 22 -17.14 6.88 7.48
CA ILE A 22 -18.01 6.41 6.40
C ILE A 22 -19.09 5.49 6.99
N PRO A 23 -20.38 5.78 6.77
CA PRO A 23 -21.47 4.92 7.23
C PRO A 23 -21.40 3.52 6.62
N THR A 24 -21.75 2.50 7.42
CA THR A 24 -21.64 1.08 7.01
C THR A 24 -22.41 0.77 5.73
N TYR A 25 -23.60 1.35 5.51
CA TYR A 25 -24.41 1.10 4.30
C TYR A 25 -23.73 1.51 2.99
N VAL A 26 -22.78 2.46 3.05
CA VAL A 26 -21.98 2.87 1.89
C VAL A 26 -20.94 1.80 1.54
N LEU A 27 -20.40 1.10 2.55
CA LEU A 27 -19.30 0.14 2.40
C LEU A 27 -19.77 -1.31 2.25
N VAL A 28 -20.89 -1.65 2.90
CA VAL A 28 -21.43 -3.00 2.97
C VAL A 28 -22.83 -2.99 2.33
N PRO A 29 -23.01 -3.71 1.21
CA PRO A 29 -24.33 -3.86 0.58
C PRO A 29 -25.38 -4.37 1.58
N GLU A 30 -26.64 -3.99 1.36
CA GLU A 30 -27.81 -4.48 2.12
C GLU A 30 -27.83 -4.11 3.62
N SER A 31 -26.86 -3.32 4.10
CA SER A 31 -26.92 -2.78 5.46
C SER A 31 -27.95 -1.65 5.57
N GLU A 32 -28.53 -1.50 6.76
CA GLU A 32 -29.55 -0.48 7.02
C GLU A 32 -29.01 0.93 6.78
N ALA A 33 -29.76 1.72 5.98
CA ALA A 33 -29.41 3.10 5.71
C ALA A 33 -29.57 3.93 6.98
N VAL A 34 -28.50 4.64 7.33
CA VAL A 34 -28.49 5.58 8.47
C VAL A 34 -28.46 6.99 7.91
N ASN A 35 -29.37 7.84 8.39
CA ASN A 35 -29.41 9.24 7.98
C ASN A 35 -28.29 9.99 8.73
N VAL A 36 -27.20 10.30 8.03
CA VAL A 36 -26.08 11.08 8.56
C VAL A 36 -26.13 12.47 7.93
N PRO A 37 -26.25 13.54 8.73
CA PRO A 37 -26.62 14.86 8.23
C PRO A 37 -25.52 15.52 7.39
N ASP A 38 -24.24 15.27 7.72
CA ASP A 38 -23.10 15.93 7.11
C ASP A 38 -22.16 14.94 6.44
N VAL A 39 -21.74 15.27 5.21
CA VAL A 39 -20.73 14.49 4.49
C VAL A 39 -19.35 14.82 5.08
N PRO A 40 -18.55 13.82 5.51
CA PRO A 40 -17.19 14.04 6.00
C PRO A 40 -16.32 14.78 4.97
N GLN A 41 -15.41 15.64 5.43
CA GLN A 41 -14.47 16.31 4.53
C GLN A 41 -13.40 15.38 3.97
N CYS A 42 -13.03 14.32 4.68
CA CYS A 42 -11.95 13.41 4.30
C CYS A 42 -12.29 11.95 4.66
N PRO A 43 -13.35 11.35 4.08
CA PRO A 43 -13.65 9.93 4.28
C PRO A 43 -12.46 9.06 3.90
N VAL A 44 -12.11 8.09 4.75
CA VAL A 44 -10.92 7.23 4.54
C VAL A 44 -11.26 5.75 4.52
N LEU A 45 -10.61 5.00 3.64
CA LEU A 45 -10.45 3.55 3.77
C LEU A 45 -9.02 3.25 4.22
N VAL A 46 -8.86 2.30 5.13
CA VAL A 46 -7.55 1.94 5.69
C VAL A 46 -7.24 0.49 5.37
N PHE A 47 -6.16 0.25 4.65
CA PHE A 47 -5.66 -1.08 4.31
C PHE A 47 -4.36 -1.34 5.06
N ILE A 48 -4.32 -2.41 5.86
CA ILE A 48 -3.20 -2.68 6.75
C ILE A 48 -2.70 -4.09 6.48
N ASN A 49 -1.41 -4.26 6.27
CA ASN A 49 -0.79 -5.57 6.34
C ASN A 49 -0.41 -5.86 7.79
N SER A 50 -1.23 -6.64 8.50
CA SER A 50 -1.06 -6.92 9.94
C SER A 50 0.29 -7.56 10.30
N LYS A 51 0.94 -8.24 9.35
CA LYS A 51 2.26 -8.87 9.54
C LYS A 51 3.43 -7.91 9.32
N SER A 52 3.20 -6.70 8.83
CA SER A 52 4.27 -5.72 8.58
C SER A 52 4.80 -5.10 9.88
N GLY A 53 6.06 -4.65 9.83
CA GLY A 53 6.68 -3.89 10.92
C GLY A 53 6.96 -4.68 12.20
N GLY A 54 7.03 -6.02 12.15
CA GLY A 54 7.28 -6.81 13.36
C GLY A 54 6.10 -6.78 14.35
N GLN A 55 4.88 -6.94 13.84
CA GLN A 55 3.58 -6.86 14.54
C GLN A 55 3.00 -5.45 14.75
N LEU A 56 3.73 -4.38 14.40
CA LEU A 56 3.17 -3.02 14.42
C LEU A 56 1.92 -2.87 13.53
N GLY A 57 1.83 -3.64 12.44
CA GLY A 57 0.63 -3.69 11.61
C GLY A 57 -0.59 -4.23 12.35
N GLY A 58 -0.43 -5.25 13.19
CA GLY A 58 -1.50 -5.81 14.01
C GLY A 58 -2.01 -4.80 15.03
N ASP A 59 -1.09 -4.10 15.71
CA ASP A 59 -1.44 -3.05 16.67
C ASP A 59 -2.19 -1.90 15.98
N LEU A 60 -1.70 -1.44 14.81
CA LEU A 60 -2.39 -0.41 14.02
C LEU A 60 -3.78 -0.86 13.58
N LEU A 61 -3.96 -2.12 13.20
CA LEU A 61 -5.27 -2.65 12.82
C LEU A 61 -6.27 -2.49 13.96
N VAL A 62 -5.87 -2.86 15.18
CA VAL A 62 -6.70 -2.71 16.38
C VAL A 62 -6.99 -1.23 16.65
N THR A 63 -5.96 -0.37 16.62
CA THR A 63 -6.12 1.06 16.92
C THR A 63 -7.02 1.74 15.88
N TYR A 64 -6.82 1.53 14.59
CA TYR A 64 -7.67 2.12 13.54
C TYR A 64 -9.14 1.68 13.68
N ARG A 65 -9.40 0.42 14.02
CA ARG A 65 -10.75 -0.10 14.31
C ARG A 65 -11.38 0.52 15.56
N SER A 66 -10.57 0.89 16.55
CA SER A 66 -11.07 1.62 17.73
C SER A 66 -11.44 3.08 17.46
N VAL A 67 -10.91 3.69 16.38
CA VAL A 67 -11.11 5.13 16.08
C VAL A 67 -12.03 5.39 14.88
N LEU A 68 -12.17 4.43 13.96
CA LEU A 68 -13.00 4.52 12.76
C LEU A 68 -14.08 3.43 12.78
N ASN A 69 -14.99 3.46 11.81
CA ASN A 69 -15.89 2.32 11.58
C ASN A 69 -15.07 1.07 11.22
N ASP A 70 -15.34 -0.06 11.85
CA ASP A 70 -14.68 -1.35 11.55
C ASP A 70 -14.75 -1.70 10.06
N SER A 71 -15.85 -1.33 9.39
CA SER A 71 -16.05 -1.56 7.96
C SER A 71 -15.16 -0.69 7.06
N GLN A 72 -14.43 0.29 7.61
CA GLN A 72 -13.44 1.11 6.90
C GLN A 72 -12.02 0.54 6.98
N VAL A 73 -11.77 -0.48 7.82
CA VAL A 73 -10.41 -0.94 8.17
C VAL A 73 -10.21 -2.41 7.78
N PHE A 74 -9.40 -2.63 6.74
CA PHE A 74 -9.18 -3.93 6.11
C PHE A 74 -7.80 -4.48 6.39
N ASP A 75 -7.75 -5.75 6.82
CA ASP A 75 -6.50 -6.51 6.88
C ASP A 75 -6.22 -7.15 5.52
N LEU A 76 -5.12 -6.74 4.90
CA LEU A 76 -4.63 -7.25 3.60
C LEU A 76 -4.18 -8.72 3.67
N GLY A 77 -3.96 -9.26 4.87
CA GLY A 77 -3.74 -10.69 5.09
C GLY A 77 -5.03 -11.53 5.03
N VAL A 78 -6.20 -10.90 5.09
CA VAL A 78 -7.51 -11.54 5.10
C VAL A 78 -8.24 -11.37 3.76
N GLU A 79 -8.29 -10.15 3.24
CA GLU A 79 -8.96 -9.84 1.97
C GLU A 79 -8.06 -9.00 1.06
N THR A 80 -8.08 -9.27 -0.23
CA THR A 80 -7.26 -8.54 -1.21
C THR A 80 -7.88 -7.19 -1.55
N PRO A 81 -7.06 -6.15 -1.81
CA PRO A 81 -7.55 -4.79 -2.01
C PRO A 81 -8.42 -4.67 -3.26
N ASP A 82 -8.21 -5.48 -4.29
CA ASP A 82 -9.04 -5.49 -5.50
C ASP A 82 -10.47 -5.92 -5.20
N LYS A 83 -10.66 -6.96 -4.37
CA LYS A 83 -11.99 -7.44 -3.96
C LYS A 83 -12.72 -6.39 -3.12
N VAL A 84 -12.02 -5.82 -2.14
CA VAL A 84 -12.57 -4.78 -1.27
C VAL A 84 -12.99 -3.56 -2.08
N LEU A 85 -12.08 -3.02 -2.91
CA LEU A 85 -12.35 -1.81 -3.69
C LEU A 85 -13.45 -2.05 -4.73
N ARG A 86 -13.48 -3.20 -5.42
CA ARG A 86 -14.59 -3.54 -6.34
C ARG A 86 -15.92 -3.58 -5.60
N ARG A 87 -16.00 -4.28 -4.46
CA ARG A 87 -17.21 -4.37 -3.66
C ARG A 87 -17.74 -3.00 -3.26
N ILE A 88 -16.87 -2.14 -2.71
CA ILE A 88 -17.25 -0.81 -2.23
C ILE A 88 -17.68 0.08 -3.40
N TYR A 89 -16.90 0.16 -4.47
CA TYR A 89 -17.23 1.04 -5.61
C TYR A 89 -18.48 0.57 -6.34
N MET A 90 -18.72 -0.75 -6.47
CA MET A 90 -19.97 -1.27 -7.03
C MET A 90 -21.17 -0.90 -6.16
N ASN A 91 -21.04 -0.97 -4.83
CA ASN A 91 -22.11 -0.57 -3.93
C ASN A 91 -22.38 0.94 -4.00
N ILE A 92 -21.33 1.77 -4.02
CA ILE A 92 -21.44 3.22 -4.21
C ILE A 92 -22.16 3.53 -5.52
N GLU A 93 -21.80 2.88 -6.62
CA GLU A 93 -22.45 3.11 -7.93
C GLU A 93 -23.93 2.70 -7.93
N ARG A 94 -24.26 1.59 -7.24
CA ARG A 94 -25.65 1.18 -7.01
C ARG A 94 -26.43 2.23 -6.21
N LEU A 95 -25.84 2.76 -5.13
CA LEU A 95 -26.45 3.80 -4.30
C LEU A 95 -26.66 5.10 -5.10
N LYS A 96 -25.66 5.53 -5.87
CA LYS A 96 -25.76 6.69 -6.76
C LYS A 96 -26.89 6.54 -7.79
N SER A 97 -26.98 5.36 -8.41
CA SER A 97 -28.08 5.04 -9.34
C SER A 97 -29.45 5.06 -8.66
N GLY A 98 -29.50 4.80 -7.36
CA GLY A 98 -30.70 4.90 -6.51
C GLY A 98 -31.01 6.30 -6.00
N GLY A 99 -30.25 7.33 -6.39
CA GLY A 99 -30.46 8.72 -5.98
C GLY A 99 -29.76 9.13 -4.67
N ASP A 100 -28.83 8.32 -4.17
CA ASP A 100 -28.07 8.64 -2.96
C ASP A 100 -26.91 9.61 -3.27
N GLU A 101 -27.19 10.91 -3.12
CA GLU A 101 -26.17 11.96 -3.28
C GLU A 101 -25.08 11.91 -2.19
N PHE A 102 -25.38 11.34 -1.02
CA PHE A 102 -24.40 11.23 0.06
C PHE A 102 -23.28 10.27 -0.36
N ALA A 103 -23.62 9.10 -0.90
CA ALA A 103 -22.65 8.13 -1.42
C ALA A 103 -21.80 8.71 -2.55
N ALA A 104 -22.39 9.54 -3.43
CA ALA A 104 -21.65 10.24 -4.48
C ALA A 104 -20.56 11.16 -3.90
N LYS A 105 -20.93 12.00 -2.92
CA LYS A 105 -20.00 12.95 -2.28
C LYS A 105 -18.93 12.23 -1.45
N ILE A 106 -19.24 11.08 -0.84
CA ILE A 106 -18.23 10.22 -0.20
C ILE A 106 -17.19 9.78 -1.23
N GLN A 107 -17.62 9.29 -2.40
CA GLN A 107 -16.71 8.83 -3.45
C GLN A 107 -15.75 9.94 -3.91
N GLU A 108 -16.27 11.16 -4.08
CA GLU A 108 -15.49 12.32 -4.56
C GLU A 108 -14.40 12.75 -3.57
N LYS A 109 -14.65 12.61 -2.27
CA LYS A 109 -13.72 13.03 -1.20
C LYS A 109 -12.88 11.88 -0.63
N LEU A 110 -13.07 10.66 -1.14
CA LEU A 110 -12.46 9.46 -0.57
C LEU A 110 -10.93 9.50 -0.70
N LYS A 111 -10.25 9.24 0.41
CA LYS A 111 -8.82 8.96 0.45
C LYS A 111 -8.58 7.53 0.94
N ILE A 112 -7.42 6.98 0.61
CA ILE A 112 -7.01 5.66 1.09
C ILE A 112 -5.73 5.81 1.92
N ILE A 113 -5.65 5.08 3.01
CA ILE A 113 -4.44 4.89 3.81
C ILE A 113 -3.98 3.45 3.62
N VAL A 114 -2.69 3.23 3.34
CA VAL A 114 -2.08 1.91 3.31
C VAL A 114 -0.94 1.81 4.30
N ALA A 115 -0.99 0.84 5.20
CA ALA A 115 0.04 0.60 6.20
C ALA A 115 0.77 -0.71 5.90
N GLY A 116 2.07 -0.61 5.63
CA GLY A 116 2.91 -1.73 5.23
C GLY A 116 4.31 -1.31 4.79
N GLY A 117 5.05 -2.24 4.19
CA GLY A 117 6.27 -1.89 3.45
C GLY A 117 5.98 -1.46 2.01
N ASP A 118 7.04 -1.15 1.26
CA ASP A 118 6.94 -0.69 -0.13
C ASP A 118 6.16 -1.66 -1.04
N GLY A 119 6.30 -2.97 -0.83
CA GLY A 119 5.53 -3.97 -1.59
C GLY A 119 4.02 -3.92 -1.31
N THR A 120 3.61 -3.61 -0.08
CA THR A 120 2.19 -3.44 0.29
C THR A 120 1.62 -2.18 -0.34
N ALA A 121 2.36 -1.07 -0.26
CA ALA A 121 1.95 0.19 -0.89
C ALA A 121 1.87 0.07 -2.42
N GLY A 122 2.89 -0.53 -3.04
CA GLY A 122 2.93 -0.80 -4.49
C GLY A 122 1.81 -1.73 -4.95
N TRP A 123 1.42 -2.73 -4.15
CA TRP A 123 0.27 -3.58 -4.45
C TRP A 123 -1.02 -2.77 -4.56
N LEU A 124 -1.31 -1.94 -3.56
CA LEU A 124 -2.53 -1.13 -3.56
C LEU A 124 -2.54 -0.11 -4.71
N LEU A 125 -1.39 0.54 -4.98
CA LEU A 125 -1.22 1.45 -6.11
C LEU A 125 -1.51 0.75 -7.45
N GLY A 126 -0.98 -0.46 -7.65
CA GLY A 126 -1.26 -1.29 -8.81
C GLY A 126 -2.74 -1.59 -8.98
N VAL A 127 -3.40 -2.02 -7.90
CA VAL A 127 -4.84 -2.29 -7.92
C VAL A 127 -5.65 -1.05 -8.30
N VAL A 128 -5.36 0.10 -7.71
CA VAL A 128 -6.10 1.35 -8.05
C VAL A 128 -5.89 1.74 -9.51
N CYS A 129 -4.67 1.57 -10.06
CA CYS A 129 -4.41 1.79 -11.48
C CYS A 129 -5.18 0.83 -12.39
N ASP A 130 -5.24 -0.46 -12.04
CA ASP A 130 -5.89 -1.49 -12.84
C ASP A 130 -7.43 -1.38 -12.81
N LEU A 131 -7.99 -0.88 -11.71
CA LEU A 131 -9.43 -0.65 -11.58
C LEU A 131 -9.94 0.54 -12.41
N LYS A 132 -9.05 1.42 -12.88
CA LYS A 132 -9.36 2.54 -13.79
C LYS A 132 -10.58 3.35 -13.35
N PHE A 133 -10.64 3.68 -12.06
CA PHE A 133 -11.70 4.55 -11.55
C PHE A 133 -11.68 5.90 -12.28
N PRO A 134 -12.85 6.49 -12.62
CA PRO A 134 -12.91 7.81 -13.24
C PRO A 134 -12.20 8.89 -12.40
N HIS A 135 -12.33 8.77 -11.08
CA HIS A 135 -11.65 9.60 -10.09
C HIS A 135 -10.94 8.66 -9.10
N PRO A 136 -9.66 8.32 -9.32
CA PRO A 136 -8.92 7.46 -8.40
C PRO A 136 -8.63 8.22 -7.10
N PRO A 137 -8.85 7.59 -5.93
CA PRO A 137 -8.66 8.26 -4.64
C PRO A 137 -7.16 8.44 -4.34
N PRO A 138 -6.75 9.55 -3.72
CA PRO A 138 -5.39 9.73 -3.23
C PRO A 138 -5.01 8.64 -2.20
N ILE A 139 -3.75 8.22 -2.21
CA ILE A 139 -3.24 7.18 -1.30
C ILE A 139 -2.15 7.76 -0.39
N ALA A 140 -2.35 7.67 0.92
CA ALA A 140 -1.36 7.95 1.94
C ALA A 140 -0.70 6.65 2.42
N THR A 141 0.61 6.65 2.63
CA THR A 141 1.38 5.44 2.94
C THR A 141 1.98 5.53 4.33
N VAL A 142 1.62 4.62 5.23
CA VAL A 142 2.20 4.49 6.58
C VAL A 142 3.42 3.54 6.52
N PRO A 143 4.62 4.03 6.85
CA PRO A 143 5.87 3.27 6.74
C PRO A 143 6.00 2.19 7.83
N LEU A 144 5.71 0.93 7.50
CA LEU A 144 5.90 -0.24 8.38
C LEU A 144 6.97 -1.22 7.88
N GLY A 145 7.63 -0.93 6.77
CA GLY A 145 8.69 -1.76 6.21
C GLY A 145 10.09 -1.43 6.75
N THR A 146 11.09 -2.10 6.20
CA THR A 146 12.50 -1.84 6.51
C THR A 146 13.06 -0.66 5.68
N GLY A 147 12.82 -0.66 4.37
CA GLY A 147 13.29 0.38 3.43
C GLY A 147 12.44 1.65 3.47
N ASN A 148 11.12 1.50 3.33
CA ASN A 148 10.14 2.61 3.37
C ASN A 148 10.50 3.73 2.38
N ASN A 149 10.90 3.34 1.18
CA ASN A 149 11.31 4.27 0.14
C ASN A 149 10.10 5.01 -0.47
N LEU A 150 8.98 4.33 -0.70
CA LEU A 150 7.75 4.94 -1.20
C LEU A 150 7.17 5.99 -0.24
N PRO A 151 6.89 5.67 1.04
CA PRO A 151 6.39 6.67 1.97
C PRO A 151 7.35 7.84 2.15
N PHE A 152 8.67 7.60 2.09
CA PHE A 152 9.64 8.69 2.10
C PHE A 152 9.55 9.58 0.86
N ALA A 153 9.49 8.99 -0.35
CA ALA A 153 9.37 9.73 -1.60
C ALA A 153 8.06 10.54 -1.68
N PHE A 154 6.99 10.03 -1.08
CA PHE A 154 5.68 10.72 -1.01
C PHE A 154 5.58 11.74 0.14
N GLY A 155 6.64 11.91 0.95
CA GLY A 155 6.68 12.89 2.03
C GLY A 155 6.12 12.44 3.39
N TRP A 156 5.77 11.16 3.55
CA TRP A 156 5.29 10.57 4.80
C TRP A 156 6.41 10.12 5.76
N GLY A 157 7.67 10.22 5.31
CA GLY A 157 8.85 9.86 6.10
C GLY A 157 9.18 8.36 6.09
N LYS A 158 10.26 8.00 6.80
CA LYS A 158 10.82 6.62 6.83
C LYS A 158 10.38 5.77 8.02
N LYS A 159 9.83 6.40 9.06
CA LYS A 159 9.52 5.76 10.34
C LYS A 159 8.04 5.83 10.62
N ASN A 160 7.50 4.75 11.17
CA ASN A 160 6.11 4.71 11.62
C ASN A 160 5.86 5.84 12.64
N PRO A 161 4.81 6.67 12.49
CA PRO A 161 4.45 7.72 13.45
C PRO A 161 4.05 7.18 14.84
N GLY A 162 3.78 5.88 14.95
CA GLY A 162 3.36 5.20 16.19
C GLY A 162 2.16 4.31 15.94
N THR A 163 1.79 3.49 16.93
CA THR A 163 0.64 2.57 16.83
C THR A 163 -0.47 2.89 17.83
N ASP A 164 -0.21 3.78 18.78
CA ASP A 164 -1.19 4.23 19.76
C ASP A 164 -2.23 5.18 19.15
N ARG A 165 -3.31 5.38 19.89
CA ARG A 165 -4.46 6.19 19.47
C ARG A 165 -4.07 7.61 19.06
N GLN A 166 -3.15 8.24 19.79
CA GLN A 166 -2.79 9.63 19.53
C GLN A 166 -1.99 9.75 18.24
N SER A 167 -1.05 8.84 18.00
CA SER A 167 -0.31 8.76 16.74
C SER A 167 -1.22 8.52 15.54
N VAL A 168 -2.22 7.62 15.66
CA VAL A 168 -3.19 7.37 14.58
C VAL A 168 -4.03 8.63 14.28
N ILE A 169 -4.52 9.32 15.30
CA ILE A 169 -5.28 10.57 15.12
C ILE A 169 -4.42 11.67 14.54
N SER A 170 -3.15 11.77 14.97
CA SER A 170 -2.21 12.72 14.40
C SER A 170 -1.98 12.45 12.91
N PHE A 171 -1.79 11.19 12.53
CA PHE A 171 -1.62 10.81 11.13
C PHE A 171 -2.87 11.10 10.29
N LEU A 172 -4.08 10.84 10.82
CA LEU A 172 -5.33 11.22 10.18
C LEU A 172 -5.41 12.75 9.93
N LYS A 173 -5.01 13.58 10.91
CA LYS A 173 -4.90 15.04 10.74
C LYS A 173 -3.95 15.43 9.62
N GLU A 174 -2.81 14.74 9.50
CA GLU A 174 -1.86 14.95 8.40
C GLU A 174 -2.46 14.56 7.04
N VAL A 175 -3.16 13.42 6.95
CA VAL A 175 -3.84 12.97 5.72
C VAL A 175 -4.92 13.95 5.26
N MET A 176 -5.67 14.54 6.18
CA MET A 176 -6.65 15.57 5.84
C MET A 176 -5.99 16.82 5.26
N LYS A 177 -4.87 17.26 5.86
CA LYS A 177 -4.14 18.49 5.46
C LYS A 177 -3.20 18.30 4.28
N ALA A 178 -2.88 17.06 3.94
CA ALA A 178 -1.90 16.73 2.91
C ALA A 178 -2.34 17.25 1.53
N LYS A 179 -1.38 17.81 0.80
CA LYS A 179 -1.56 18.22 -0.58
C LYS A 179 -1.55 16.99 -1.49
N GLU A 180 -2.57 16.85 -2.31
CA GLU A 180 -2.62 15.82 -3.33
C GLU A 180 -1.59 16.08 -4.43
N MET A 181 -0.96 15.00 -4.90
CA MET A 181 0.00 15.04 -5.99
C MET A 181 -0.26 13.91 -6.98
N LYS A 182 0.00 14.20 -8.25
CA LYS A 182 0.06 13.17 -9.28
C LYS A 182 1.43 12.50 -9.21
N ILE A 183 1.43 11.20 -9.39
CA ILE A 183 2.65 10.38 -9.40
C ILE A 183 2.75 9.66 -10.73
N ASP A 184 3.96 9.52 -11.23
CA ASP A 184 4.24 8.69 -12.39
C ASP A 184 4.38 7.23 -11.96
N ASN A 185 4.10 6.32 -12.89
CA ASN A 185 4.46 4.91 -12.75
C ASN A 185 5.23 4.46 -13.99
N TRP A 186 6.17 3.56 -13.78
CA TRP A 186 6.90 2.91 -14.86
C TRP A 186 6.25 1.57 -15.15
N HIS A 187 5.85 1.39 -16.40
CA HIS A 187 5.27 0.14 -16.86
C HIS A 187 6.33 -0.71 -17.56
N ILE A 188 6.76 -1.77 -16.89
CA ILE A 188 7.84 -2.62 -17.39
C ILE A 188 7.26 -3.86 -18.06
N LEU A 189 7.77 -4.17 -19.25
CA LEU A 189 7.55 -5.43 -19.94
C LEU A 189 8.88 -6.19 -19.96
N MET A 190 8.91 -7.36 -19.34
CA MET A 190 10.12 -8.18 -19.22
C MET A 190 9.87 -9.54 -19.88
N ARG A 191 10.72 -9.92 -20.83
CA ARG A 191 10.67 -11.24 -21.48
C ARG A 191 11.82 -12.09 -20.99
N MET A 192 11.52 -13.23 -20.37
CA MET A 192 12.53 -14.14 -19.83
C MET A 192 12.44 -15.49 -20.52
N LYS A 193 13.59 -16.10 -20.81
CA LYS A 193 13.64 -17.45 -21.35
C LYS A 193 13.11 -18.43 -20.30
N THR A 194 12.18 -19.28 -20.70
CA THR A 194 11.63 -20.35 -19.86
C THR A 194 12.74 -21.36 -19.62
N PRO A 195 13.15 -21.61 -18.36
CA PRO A 195 14.18 -22.60 -18.06
C PRO A 195 13.77 -23.98 -18.59
N LYS A 196 14.67 -24.68 -19.30
CA LYS A 196 14.41 -26.03 -19.86
C LYS A 196 14.88 -27.16 -18.93
N ASP A 197 15.83 -26.90 -18.03
CA ASP A 197 16.31 -27.80 -16.96
C ASP A 197 17.12 -26.99 -15.91
N GLY A 198 16.99 -27.31 -14.62
CA GLY A 198 17.78 -26.74 -13.51
C GLY A 198 16.94 -26.36 -12.27
N SER A 199 17.58 -26.35 -11.09
CA SER A 199 16.96 -26.07 -9.77
C SER A 199 16.45 -24.64 -9.58
N CYS A 200 16.50 -23.82 -10.61
CA CYS A 200 15.66 -22.65 -10.71
C CYS A 200 14.30 -23.14 -11.20
N ASP A 201 13.59 -23.86 -10.31
CA ASP A 201 12.16 -24.07 -10.47
C ASP A 201 11.59 -22.72 -10.90
N PRO A 202 10.77 -22.65 -11.97
CA PRO A 202 10.14 -21.39 -12.33
C PRO A 202 9.53 -20.88 -11.04
N ILE A 203 9.91 -19.68 -10.58
CA ILE A 203 9.23 -19.04 -9.45
C ILE A 203 7.77 -19.22 -9.80
N ALA A 204 7.09 -20.11 -9.07
CA ALA A 204 5.76 -20.51 -9.47
C ALA A 204 5.00 -19.18 -9.58
N PRO A 205 4.06 -19.02 -10.53
CA PRO A 205 3.28 -17.78 -10.66
C PRO A 205 2.75 -17.23 -9.32
N LEU A 206 2.66 -18.11 -8.31
CA LEU A 206 2.39 -17.90 -6.89
C LEU A 206 3.33 -16.98 -6.09
N GLU A 207 4.55 -16.64 -6.53
CA GLU A 207 5.45 -15.74 -5.77
C GLU A 207 5.88 -14.47 -6.52
N LEU A 208 5.22 -14.11 -7.63
CA LEU A 208 5.46 -12.80 -8.23
C LEU A 208 5.05 -11.69 -7.24
N PRO A 209 5.82 -10.58 -7.15
CA PRO A 209 5.35 -9.39 -6.47
C PRO A 209 3.98 -8.99 -7.01
N HIS A 210 3.06 -8.54 -6.15
CA HIS A 210 1.69 -8.22 -6.57
C HIS A 210 1.59 -7.18 -7.70
N SER A 211 2.64 -6.40 -7.94
CA SER A 211 2.73 -5.43 -9.01
C SER A 211 3.18 -6.01 -10.36
N LEU A 212 3.51 -7.31 -10.43
CA LEU A 212 4.04 -7.99 -11.61
C LEU A 212 3.18 -9.21 -11.97
N HIS A 213 2.75 -9.30 -13.23
CA HIS A 213 1.89 -10.36 -13.73
C HIS A 213 2.52 -11.06 -14.94
N ALA A 214 2.42 -12.38 -14.99
CA ALA A 214 2.74 -13.14 -16.19
C ALA A 214 1.65 -12.91 -17.25
N VAL A 215 2.06 -12.52 -18.46
CA VAL A 215 1.18 -12.31 -19.61
C VAL A 215 1.37 -13.48 -20.57
N HIS A 216 0.40 -14.39 -20.61
CA HIS A 216 0.43 -15.56 -21.49
C HIS A 216 -0.11 -15.27 -22.90
N ARG A 217 -0.74 -14.11 -23.12
CA ARG A 217 -1.31 -13.72 -24.42
C ARG A 217 -0.63 -12.46 -24.94
N VAL A 218 0.59 -12.64 -25.46
CA VAL A 218 1.15 -11.68 -26.42
C VAL A 218 0.51 -12.01 -27.78
N SER A 219 0.11 -11.00 -28.56
CA SER A 219 -0.47 -11.23 -29.88
C SER A 219 0.45 -12.13 -30.71
N SER A 220 -0.10 -13.08 -31.48
CA SER A 220 0.68 -13.91 -32.42
C SER A 220 1.34 -13.08 -33.53
N SER A 221 0.96 -11.81 -33.66
CA SER A 221 1.53 -10.82 -34.58
C SER A 221 2.63 -9.93 -33.95
N ASP A 222 2.97 -10.11 -32.68
CA ASP A 222 4.10 -9.40 -32.06
C ASP A 222 5.40 -10.08 -32.50
N GLU A 223 6.24 -9.36 -33.26
CA GLU A 223 7.52 -9.86 -33.79
C GLU A 223 8.46 -10.40 -32.71
N PHE A 224 8.25 -10.02 -31.45
CA PHE A 224 9.05 -10.45 -30.32
C PHE A 224 8.40 -11.56 -29.48
N ASN A 225 7.28 -12.13 -29.93
CA ASN A 225 6.67 -13.30 -29.32
C ASN A 225 7.47 -14.56 -29.69
N MET A 226 8.56 -14.80 -28.96
CA MET A 226 9.47 -15.92 -29.18
C MET A 226 9.03 -17.17 -28.41
N GLU A 227 9.02 -18.31 -29.10
CA GLU A 227 8.75 -19.61 -28.49
C GLU A 227 9.78 -19.91 -27.38
N GLY A 228 9.29 -20.38 -26.23
CA GLY A 228 10.13 -20.65 -25.06
C GLY A 228 10.45 -19.44 -24.19
N TYR A 229 9.79 -18.28 -24.38
CA TYR A 229 9.88 -17.13 -23.47
C TYR A 229 8.57 -16.87 -22.74
N THR A 230 8.66 -16.43 -21.47
CA THR A 230 7.54 -15.91 -20.69
C THR A 230 7.63 -14.39 -20.60
N THR A 231 6.53 -13.70 -20.87
CA THR A 231 6.44 -12.24 -20.74
C THR A 231 5.82 -11.89 -19.39
N PHE A 232 6.45 -10.98 -18.67
CA PHE A 232 5.96 -10.39 -17.43
C PHE A 232 5.70 -8.91 -17.65
N ARG A 233 4.66 -8.40 -17.00
CA ARG A 233 4.23 -7.01 -17.11
C ARG A 233 3.90 -6.48 -15.72
N GLY A 234 4.41 -5.31 -15.37
CA GLY A 234 4.17 -4.76 -14.04
C GLY A 234 4.42 -3.27 -13.91
N GLY A 235 3.77 -2.68 -12.90
CA GLY A 235 3.92 -1.27 -12.53
C GLY A 235 4.93 -1.08 -11.41
N PHE A 236 5.77 -0.05 -11.53
CA PHE A 236 6.77 0.32 -10.52
C PHE A 236 6.67 1.82 -10.20
N TRP A 237 6.77 2.17 -8.92
CA TRP A 237 6.64 3.55 -8.41
C TRP A 237 7.92 4.08 -7.76
N ASN A 238 9.00 3.30 -7.76
CA ASN A 238 10.24 3.66 -7.08
C ASN A 238 11.46 3.26 -7.92
N TYR A 239 11.76 1.98 -7.98
CA TYR A 239 12.88 1.48 -8.78
C TYR A 239 12.60 0.07 -9.32
N PHE A 240 13.34 -0.28 -10.37
CA PHE A 240 13.49 -1.63 -10.88
C PHE A 240 14.99 -1.88 -11.04
N SER A 241 15.51 -2.96 -10.44
CA SER A 241 16.93 -3.29 -10.48
C SER A 241 17.19 -4.70 -11.00
N LEU A 242 18.36 -4.87 -11.61
CA LEU A 242 18.89 -6.13 -12.12
C LEU A 242 20.37 -6.25 -11.71
N GLY A 243 20.89 -7.48 -11.67
CA GLY A 243 22.28 -7.74 -11.31
C GLY A 243 22.50 -7.81 -9.79
N MET A 244 23.65 -7.30 -9.33
CA MET A 244 24.10 -7.47 -7.94
C MET A 244 23.12 -6.89 -6.91
N ASP A 245 22.58 -5.69 -7.16
CA ASP A 245 21.60 -5.07 -6.25
C ASP A 245 20.35 -5.94 -6.05
N ALA A 246 19.84 -6.52 -7.15
CA ALA A 246 18.70 -7.43 -7.11
C ALA A 246 19.04 -8.74 -6.38
N GLN A 247 20.27 -9.27 -6.56
CA GLN A 247 20.73 -10.48 -5.87
C GLN A 247 20.83 -10.27 -4.35
N VAL A 248 21.36 -9.13 -3.90
CA VAL A 248 21.43 -8.81 -2.47
C VAL A 248 20.04 -8.65 -1.88
N SER A 249 19.17 -7.89 -2.56
CA SER A 249 17.78 -7.69 -2.15
C SER A 249 17.02 -9.02 -2.05
N TYR A 250 17.25 -9.94 -2.99
CA TYR A 250 16.67 -11.28 -2.99
C TYR A 250 17.20 -12.14 -1.83
N ALA A 251 18.51 -12.12 -1.56
CA ALA A 251 19.10 -12.85 -0.44
C ALA A 251 18.54 -12.36 0.91
N PHE A 252 18.49 -11.04 1.12
CA PHE A 252 17.89 -10.44 2.31
C PHE A 252 16.42 -10.82 2.46
N HIS A 253 15.63 -10.75 1.37
CA HIS A 253 14.22 -11.12 1.38
C HIS A 253 14.01 -12.60 1.72
N SER A 254 14.83 -13.49 1.16
CA SER A 254 14.78 -14.93 1.39
C SER A 254 15.11 -15.28 2.83
N GLU A 255 16.19 -14.71 3.39
CA GLU A 255 16.54 -14.88 4.81
C GLU A 255 15.42 -14.38 5.73
N ARG A 256 14.78 -13.25 5.37
CA ARG A 256 13.63 -12.72 6.13
C ARG A 256 12.41 -13.63 6.09
N LYS A 257 12.16 -14.30 4.96
CA LYS A 257 11.08 -15.30 4.85
C LYS A 257 11.38 -16.55 5.68
N LEU A 258 12.63 -17.01 5.68
CA LEU A 258 13.07 -18.21 6.39
C LEU A 258 13.15 -18.01 7.91
N HIS A 259 13.58 -16.82 8.35
CA HIS A 259 13.88 -16.50 9.74
C HIS A 259 13.18 -15.22 10.24
N PRO A 260 11.84 -15.12 10.16
CA PRO A 260 11.11 -13.89 10.48
C PRO A 260 11.37 -13.38 11.91
N GLU A 261 11.74 -14.26 12.84
CA GLU A 261 12.10 -13.92 14.22
C GLU A 261 13.32 -13.00 14.34
N LYS A 262 14.24 -13.04 13.37
CA LYS A 262 15.44 -12.18 13.33
C LYS A 262 15.11 -10.76 12.83
N PHE A 263 13.99 -10.57 12.13
CA PHE A 263 13.71 -9.35 11.38
C PHE A 263 12.62 -8.46 11.99
N LYS A 264 12.63 -8.31 13.33
CA LYS A 264 11.59 -7.57 14.07
C LYS A 264 11.83 -6.07 14.18
N ASN A 265 13.07 -5.60 13.98
CA ASN A 265 13.44 -4.21 14.20
C ASN A 265 13.94 -3.54 12.92
N GLN A 266 13.35 -2.40 12.55
CA GLN A 266 13.71 -1.67 11.34
C GLN A 266 15.21 -1.34 11.27
N LEU A 267 15.82 -0.87 12.36
CA LEU A 267 17.24 -0.49 12.38
C LEU A 267 18.14 -1.71 12.19
N SER A 268 17.88 -2.78 12.93
CA SER A 268 18.62 -4.04 12.80
C SER A 268 18.52 -4.60 11.37
N ASN A 269 17.32 -4.55 10.79
CA ASN A 269 17.07 -5.01 9.43
C ASN A 269 17.83 -4.16 8.39
N GLN A 270 17.88 -2.83 8.57
CA GLN A 270 18.67 -1.95 7.70
C GLN A 270 20.16 -2.27 7.79
N VAL A 271 20.67 -2.49 9.01
CA VAL A 271 22.07 -2.87 9.22
C VAL A 271 22.39 -4.22 8.57
N SER A 272 21.55 -5.24 8.73
CA SER A 272 21.72 -6.52 8.04
C SER A 272 21.69 -6.39 6.52
N SER A 273 20.83 -5.51 5.98
CA SER A 273 20.79 -5.22 4.55
C SER A 273 22.09 -4.55 4.06
N CYS A 274 22.65 -3.61 4.84
CA CYS A 274 23.93 -2.98 4.52
C CYS A 274 25.08 -4.00 4.58
N TYR A 275 25.11 -4.88 5.58
CA TYR A 275 26.14 -5.92 5.66
C TYR A 275 26.12 -6.86 4.45
N LEU A 276 24.93 -7.26 3.99
CA LEU A 276 24.83 -8.07 2.77
C LEU A 276 25.33 -7.28 1.56
N ASN A 277 24.95 -6.00 1.43
CA ASN A 277 25.47 -5.13 0.36
C ASN A 277 27.01 -5.05 0.40
N ASP A 278 27.63 -4.93 1.56
CA ASP A 278 29.09 -4.88 1.71
C ASP A 278 29.76 -6.23 1.39
N CYS A 279 29.15 -7.34 1.82
CA CYS A 279 29.63 -8.68 1.48
C CYS A 279 29.63 -8.93 -0.04
N PHE A 280 28.59 -8.45 -0.73
CA PHE A 280 28.45 -8.64 -2.19
C PHE A 280 29.14 -7.55 -3.02
N SER A 281 29.37 -6.34 -2.47
CA SER A 281 30.08 -5.24 -3.15
C SER A 281 31.61 -5.38 -3.14
N SER A 282 32.15 -6.32 -2.35
CA SER A 282 33.55 -6.74 -2.42
C SER A 282 33.96 -7.34 -3.79
N ILE A 283 32.99 -7.50 -4.71
CA ILE A 283 33.19 -7.64 -6.15
C ILE A 283 32.61 -6.37 -6.83
N LEU A 284 33.50 -5.45 -7.23
CA LEU A 284 33.25 -4.13 -7.84
C LEU A 284 31.92 -3.99 -8.62
N CYS A 285 31.07 -3.04 -8.21
CA CYS A 285 30.01 -2.47 -9.05
C CYS A 285 29.88 -0.96 -8.78
N PHE A 286 30.06 -0.14 -9.83
CA PHE A 286 29.69 1.27 -9.85
C PHE A 286 28.18 1.38 -10.11
N GLY A 287 27.41 1.80 -9.11
CA GLY A 287 26.01 2.23 -9.27
C GLY A 287 25.93 3.74 -9.10
N GLY A 288 25.86 4.48 -10.19
CA GLY A 288 25.64 5.94 -10.16
C GLY A 288 24.22 6.27 -9.73
N TYR A 289 24.08 7.07 -8.67
CA TYR A 289 22.82 7.75 -8.36
C TYR A 289 22.55 8.77 -9.47
N LEU A 290 21.54 8.53 -10.32
CA LEU A 290 20.96 9.58 -11.15
C LEU A 290 20.13 10.49 -10.24
N SER A 291 20.82 11.49 -9.67
CA SER A 291 20.22 12.64 -9.01
C SER A 291 19.71 13.58 -10.10
N THR A 292 18.41 13.54 -10.41
CA THR A 292 17.75 14.70 -11.03
C THR A 292 17.33 15.64 -9.90
N GLN A 293 18.17 16.63 -9.61
CA GLN A 293 17.71 17.84 -8.93
C GLN A 293 16.91 18.64 -9.96
N SER A 294 15.63 18.87 -9.68
CA SER A 294 14.89 19.95 -10.32
C SER A 294 15.11 21.22 -9.50
N GLU A 295 15.61 22.26 -10.16
CA GLU A 295 15.66 23.64 -9.65
C GLU A 295 14.26 24.19 -9.30
#